data_AF-A0A383F5G0-F1
#
_entry.id   AF-A0A383F5G0-F1
#
_cell.length_a   1.000
_cell.length_b   1.000
_cell.length_c   1.000
_cell.angle_alpha   90.00
_cell.angle_beta   90.00
_cell.angle_gamma   90.00
#
_symmetry.space_group_name_H-M   'P 1'
#
loop_
_entity.id
_entity.type
_entity.pdbx_description
1 polymer ?
#
loop_
_entity_poly.entity_id
_entity_poly.type
_entity_poly.pdbx_seq_one_letter_code
_entity_poly.pdbx_strand_id
1 'polypeptide(L)'
;IGSIFCIGLGIFYKPLYALLPYPVHFEPYTAYHTWETLQILLFTQLGFFLLLKKLWCEDTISMDTDWFPRKGAKAFMWFVNKPLASFEYNFIGEVYEFIVQKPILRVAKWFKWIDTVIVDRTFSEIANLTLRWSRILQTIQSGQIQHYAMIMVAGVLTLIVIVIILP
;
A
#
# COMPACT_ATOMS: atom_id res chain seq x y z
N ILE A 1 -29.08 6.13 -6.24
CA ILE A 1 -29.94 5.19 -7.01
C ILE A 1 -31.41 5.35 -6.62
N GLY A 2 -31.81 5.16 -5.35
CA GLY A 2 -33.21 5.32 -4.93
C GLY A 2 -33.84 6.70 -5.22
N SER A 3 -33.11 7.79 -5.02
CA SER A 3 -33.58 9.16 -5.31
C SER A 3 -33.91 9.38 -6.79
N ILE A 4 -33.18 8.75 -7.71
CA ILE A 4 -33.43 8.83 -9.15
C ILE A 4 -34.75 8.14 -9.48
N PHE A 5 -35.03 6.99 -8.86
CA PHE A 5 -36.32 6.32 -9.02
C PHE A 5 -37.49 7.11 -8.43
N CYS A 6 -37.34 7.75 -7.27
CA CYS A 6 -38.39 8.58 -6.68
C CYS A 6 -38.76 9.77 -7.57
N ILE A 7 -37.76 10.48 -8.10
CA ILE A 7 -37.97 11.60 -9.01
C ILE A 7 -38.56 11.10 -10.34
N GLY A 8 -38.03 9.99 -10.87
CA GLY A 8 -38.52 9.38 -12.10
C GLY A 8 -39.98 8.94 -12.02
N LEU A 9 -40.39 8.27 -10.94
CA LEU A 9 -41.78 7.85 -10.71
C LEU A 9 -42.72 9.03 -10.46
N GLY A 10 -42.24 10.10 -9.82
CA GLY A 10 -43.00 11.34 -9.66
C GLY A 10 -43.32 11.98 -11.01
N ILE A 11 -42.31 12.18 -11.86
CA ILE A 11 -42.47 12.81 -13.18
C ILE A 11 -43.29 11.90 -14.11
N PHE A 12 -43.01 10.60 -14.14
CA PHE A 12 -43.67 9.61 -14.97
C PHE A 12 -44.65 8.76 -14.17
N TYR A 13 -45.73 9.37 -13.69
CA TYR A 13 -46.76 8.66 -12.92
C TYR A 13 -47.63 7.74 -13.78
N LYS A 14 -47.93 8.09 -15.05
CA LYS A 14 -48.86 7.32 -15.90
C LYS A 14 -48.55 5.80 -16.02
N PRO A 15 -47.29 5.36 -16.20
CA PRO A 15 -46.94 3.94 -16.18
C PRO A 15 -47.35 3.23 -14.88
N LEU A 16 -47.22 3.90 -13.73
CA LEU A 16 -47.66 3.34 -12.44
C LEU A 16 -49.17 3.13 -12.41
N TYR A 17 -49.94 4.08 -12.97
CA TYR A 17 -51.41 4.00 -13.01
C TYR A 17 -51.89 2.91 -13.96
N ALA A 18 -51.14 2.62 -15.03
CA ALA A 18 -51.44 1.53 -15.96
C ALA A 18 -51.25 0.13 -15.36
N LEU A 19 -50.49 0.00 -14.26
CA LEU A 19 -50.34 -1.27 -13.53
C LEU A 19 -51.51 -1.56 -12.58
N LEU A 20 -52.38 -0.57 -12.30
CA LEU A 20 -53.50 -0.81 -11.40
C LEU A 20 -54.56 -1.71 -12.07
N PRO A 21 -55.14 -2.66 -11.32
CA PRO A 21 -56.13 -3.60 -11.84
C PRO A 21 -57.48 -2.97 -12.18
N TYR A 22 -57.73 -1.74 -11.73
CA TYR A 22 -58.96 -0.99 -12.01
C TYR A 22 -58.63 0.39 -12.59
N PRO A 23 -59.43 0.92 -13.54
CA PRO A 23 -59.19 2.21 -14.15
C PRO A 23 -59.39 3.35 -13.15
N VAL A 24 -58.39 4.23 -13.02
CA VAL A 24 -58.43 5.41 -12.16
C VAL A 24 -58.24 6.67 -13.00
N HIS A 25 -59.22 7.56 -12.97
CA HIS A 25 -59.16 8.87 -13.63
C HIS A 25 -58.72 9.94 -12.62
N PHE A 26 -57.45 9.91 -12.24
CA PHE A 26 -56.87 10.87 -11.30
C PHE A 26 -55.68 11.59 -11.95
N GLU A 27 -55.73 12.92 -11.96
CA GLU A 27 -54.66 13.77 -12.47
C GLU A 27 -53.93 14.45 -11.31
N PRO A 28 -52.74 13.95 -10.91
CA PRO A 28 -52.04 14.44 -9.72
C PRO A 28 -51.51 15.88 -9.85
N TYR A 29 -51.17 16.31 -11.07
CA TYR A 29 -50.54 17.62 -11.34
C TYR A 29 -51.52 18.68 -11.84
N THR A 30 -52.66 18.80 -11.19
CA THR A 30 -53.58 19.92 -11.41
C THR A 30 -53.26 21.07 -10.44
N ALA A 31 -53.64 22.30 -10.81
CA ALA A 31 -53.40 23.47 -9.97
C ALA A 31 -54.05 23.37 -8.57
N TYR A 32 -55.21 22.70 -8.49
CA TYR A 32 -55.91 22.51 -7.23
C TYR A 32 -55.15 21.57 -6.27
N HIS A 33 -54.78 20.38 -6.75
CA HIS A 33 -54.09 19.37 -5.94
C HIS A 33 -52.69 19.83 -5.49
N THR A 34 -51.96 20.52 -6.36
CA THR A 34 -50.63 21.03 -6.02
C THR A 34 -50.70 22.16 -4.99
N TRP A 35 -51.70 23.04 -5.10
CA TRP A 35 -51.92 24.13 -4.15
C TRP A 35 -52.30 23.62 -2.76
N GLU A 36 -53.22 22.66 -2.67
CA GLU A 36 -53.60 22.03 -1.40
C GLU A 36 -52.39 21.34 -0.73
N THR A 37 -51.64 20.56 -1.51
CA THR A 37 -50.44 19.88 -1.01
C THR A 37 -49.38 20.89 -0.53
N LEU A 38 -49.19 21.98 -1.27
CA LEU A 38 -48.26 23.05 -0.88
C LEU A 38 -48.67 23.71 0.44
N GLN A 39 -49.97 23.98 0.64
CA GLN A 39 -50.47 24.54 1.90
C GLN A 39 -50.19 23.63 3.09
N ILE A 40 -50.45 22.33 2.96
CA ILE A 40 -50.18 21.34 4.00
C ILE A 40 -48.68 21.31 4.31
N LEU A 41 -47.82 21.27 3.28
CA LEU A 41 -46.37 21.27 3.46
C LEU A 41 -45.87 22.54 4.17
N LEU A 42 -46.32 23.72 3.73
CA LEU A 42 -45.95 24.99 4.36
C LEU A 42 -46.43 25.08 5.81
N PHE A 43 -47.64 24.56 6.10
CA PHE A 43 -48.16 24.53 7.46
C PHE A 43 -47.39 23.56 8.36
N THR A 44 -47.01 22.38 7.86
CA THR A 44 -46.14 21.47 8.61
C THR A 44 -44.78 22.09 8.88
N GLN A 45 -44.18 22.78 7.90
CA GLN A 45 -42.93 23.50 8.06
C GLN A 45 -43.04 24.59 9.12
N LEU A 46 -44.14 25.35 9.14
CA LEU A 46 -44.43 26.33 10.20
C LEU A 46 -44.53 25.64 11.57
N GLY A 47 -45.22 24.51 11.67
CA GLY A 47 -45.32 23.72 12.89
C GLY A 47 -43.94 23.28 13.42
N PHE A 48 -43.08 22.78 12.54
CA PHE A 48 -41.70 22.44 12.88
C PHE A 48 -40.91 23.65 13.35
N PHE A 49 -41.02 24.79 12.65
CA PHE A 49 -40.34 26.03 13.06
C PHE A 49 -40.75 26.53 14.44
N LEU A 50 -42.03 26.44 14.79
CA LEU A 50 -42.52 26.78 16.13
C LEU A 50 -42.00 25.81 17.21
N LEU A 51 -41.82 24.53 16.87
CA LEU A 51 -41.42 23.47 17.79
C LEU A 51 -39.91 23.19 17.82
N LEU A 52 -39.08 23.93 17.07
CA LEU A 52 -37.62 23.70 16.99
C LEU A 52 -36.96 23.60 18.36
N LYS A 53 -37.33 24.47 19.31
CA LYS A 53 -36.75 24.45 20.67
C LYS A 53 -37.10 23.18 21.46
N LYS A 54 -38.22 22.54 21.14
CA LYS A 54 -38.69 21.31 21.81
C LYS A 54 -38.24 20.04 21.08
N LEU A 55 -37.92 20.15 19.80
CA LEU A 55 -37.43 19.06 18.97
C LEU A 55 -35.91 18.92 18.99
N TRP A 56 -35.20 19.86 19.61
CA TRP A 56 -33.75 19.80 19.77
C TRP A 56 -33.38 18.56 20.58
N CYS A 57 -32.45 17.75 20.07
CA CYS A 57 -31.97 16.59 20.80
C CYS A 57 -31.19 17.03 22.04
N GLU A 58 -31.59 16.51 23.19
CA GLU A 58 -30.74 16.51 24.38
C GLU A 58 -29.66 15.43 24.21
N ASP A 59 -28.47 15.64 24.77
CA ASP A 59 -27.34 14.69 24.72
C ASP A 59 -27.63 13.42 25.54
N THR A 60 -28.59 12.63 25.07
CA THR A 60 -29.09 11.41 25.68
C THR A 60 -28.97 10.27 24.68
N ILE A 61 -28.54 9.11 25.16
CA ILE A 61 -28.35 7.93 24.31
C ILE A 61 -29.72 7.36 23.98
N SER A 62 -30.12 7.43 22.72
CA SER A 62 -31.37 6.85 22.21
C SER A 62 -31.27 5.32 22.22
N MET A 63 -31.92 4.68 23.20
CA MET A 63 -31.70 3.25 23.48
C MET A 63 -32.41 2.30 22.49
N ASP A 64 -33.39 2.80 21.74
CA ASP A 64 -34.32 1.96 20.98
C ASP A 64 -33.67 1.22 19.81
N THR A 65 -32.81 1.90 19.04
CA THR A 65 -32.17 1.30 17.85
C THR A 65 -30.66 1.15 18.00
N ASP A 66 -29.99 1.98 18.80
CA ASP A 66 -28.52 1.95 18.96
C ASP A 66 -28.01 0.75 19.76
N TRP A 67 -28.88 0.10 20.55
CA TRP A 67 -28.51 -1.05 21.36
C TRP A 67 -28.04 -2.24 20.50
N PHE A 68 -28.77 -2.52 19.41
CA PHE A 68 -28.49 -3.65 18.53
C PHE A 68 -27.12 -3.54 17.82
N PRO A 69 -26.79 -2.45 17.11
CA PRO A 69 -25.49 -2.30 16.47
C PRO A 69 -24.37 -2.21 17.51
N ARG A 70 -24.58 -1.57 18.66
CA ARG A 70 -23.53 -1.41 19.69
C ARG A 70 -23.20 -2.74 20.36
N LYS A 71 -24.21 -3.54 20.72
CA LYS A 71 -24.00 -4.87 21.33
C LYS A 71 -23.50 -5.88 20.31
N GLY A 72 -24.02 -5.83 19.07
CA GLY A 72 -23.54 -6.64 17.95
C GLY A 72 -22.06 -6.38 17.64
N ALA A 73 -21.66 -5.11 17.53
CA ALA A 73 -20.27 -4.74 17.32
C ALA A 73 -19.36 -5.23 18.45
N LYS A 74 -19.78 -5.10 19.72
CA LYS A 74 -18.99 -5.60 20.85
C LYS A 74 -18.80 -7.12 20.82
N ALA A 75 -19.85 -7.87 20.49
CA ALA A 75 -19.79 -9.32 20.35
C ALA A 75 -18.91 -9.75 19.15
N PHE A 76 -19.03 -9.05 18.03
CA PHE A 76 -18.20 -9.27 16.84
C PHE A 76 -16.73 -8.99 17.12
N MET A 77 -16.42 -7.86 17.75
CA MET A 77 -15.05 -7.48 18.12
C MET A 77 -14.46 -8.46 19.14
N TRP A 78 -15.26 -8.98 20.07
CA TRP A 78 -14.81 -10.05 20.96
C TRP A 78 -14.46 -11.33 20.19
N PHE A 79 -15.30 -11.73 19.24
CA PHE A 79 -15.07 -12.92 18.41
C PHE A 79 -13.83 -12.79 17.51
N VAL A 80 -13.62 -11.63 16.88
CA VAL A 80 -12.43 -11.42 16.04
C VAL A 80 -11.15 -11.44 16.89
N ASN A 81 -11.13 -10.73 18.02
CA ASN A 81 -9.91 -10.55 18.79
C ASN A 81 -9.56 -11.72 19.72
N LYS A 82 -10.52 -12.60 20.04
CA LYS A 82 -10.28 -13.74 20.95
C LYS A 82 -10.17 -15.05 20.18
N PRO A 83 -11.27 -15.70 19.75
CA PRO A 83 -11.18 -17.01 19.12
C PRO A 83 -10.49 -16.96 17.76
N LEU A 84 -10.81 -15.98 16.90
CA LEU A 84 -10.23 -15.94 15.55
C LEU A 84 -8.73 -15.60 15.57
N ALA A 85 -8.34 -14.57 16.32
CA ALA A 85 -6.93 -14.23 16.49
C ALA A 85 -6.13 -15.39 17.14
N SER A 86 -6.68 -16.07 18.15
CA SER A 86 -6.01 -17.22 18.75
C SER A 86 -5.82 -18.38 17.75
N PHE A 87 -6.77 -18.58 16.84
CA PHE A 87 -6.65 -19.59 15.79
C PHE A 87 -5.59 -19.21 14.76
N GLU A 88 -5.53 -17.93 14.36
CA GLU A 88 -4.52 -17.42 13.45
C GLU A 88 -3.11 -17.60 14.02
N TYR A 89 -2.85 -17.16 15.25
CA TYR A 89 -1.52 -17.27 15.84
C TYR A 89 -1.07 -18.72 16.05
N ASN A 90 -1.96 -19.58 16.57
CA ASN A 90 -1.58 -20.95 16.90
C ASN A 90 -1.45 -21.83 15.65
N PHE A 91 -2.39 -21.73 14.70
CA PHE A 91 -2.40 -22.62 13.55
C PHE A 91 -1.66 -22.03 12.35
N ILE A 92 -2.04 -20.82 11.91
CA ILE A 92 -1.41 -20.18 10.75
C ILE A 92 0.02 -19.75 11.10
N GLY A 93 0.23 -19.21 12.30
CA GLY A 93 1.55 -18.78 12.77
C GLY A 93 2.57 -19.91 12.83
N GLU A 94 2.20 -21.05 13.43
CA GLU A 94 3.10 -22.22 13.55
C GLU A 94 3.43 -22.82 12.18
N VAL A 95 2.43 -22.93 11.30
CA VAL A 95 2.62 -23.39 9.92
C VAL A 95 3.54 -22.44 9.14
N TYR A 96 3.35 -21.13 9.27
CA TYR A 96 4.18 -20.13 8.61
C TYR A 96 5.62 -20.12 9.14
N GLU A 97 5.81 -20.24 10.45
CA GLU A 97 7.14 -20.34 11.06
C GLU A 97 7.90 -21.56 10.54
N PHE A 98 7.21 -22.70 10.45
CA PHE A 98 7.81 -23.96 10.00
C PHE A 98 8.09 -23.98 8.49
N ILE A 99 7.12 -23.58 7.67
CA ILE A 99 7.20 -23.67 6.20
C ILE A 99 8.03 -22.52 5.60
N VAL A 100 7.97 -21.32 6.18
CA VAL A 100 8.55 -20.12 5.55
C VAL A 100 9.73 -19.56 6.36
N GLN A 101 9.53 -19.23 7.63
CA GLN A 101 10.56 -18.50 8.40
C GLN A 101 11.82 -19.34 8.65
N LYS A 102 11.68 -20.57 9.17
CA LYS A 102 12.81 -21.46 9.47
C LYS A 102 13.67 -21.80 8.24
N PRO A 103 13.13 -22.17 7.08
CA PRO A 103 13.95 -22.45 5.90
C PRO A 103 14.62 -21.19 5.35
N ILE A 104 13.92 -20.04 5.31
CA ILE A 104 14.52 -18.77 4.86
C ILE A 104 15.71 -18.40 5.74
N LEU A 105 15.59 -18.51 7.07
CA LEU A 105 16.70 -18.23 7.98
C LEU A 105 17.87 -19.20 7.79
N ARG A 106 17.58 -20.47 7.48
CA ARG A 106 18.63 -21.47 7.18
C ARG A 106 19.38 -21.12 5.89
N VAL A 107 18.64 -20.76 4.85
CA VAL A 107 19.21 -20.31 3.56
C VAL A 107 20.03 -19.03 3.77
N ALA A 108 19.51 -18.04 4.52
CA ALA A 108 20.22 -16.81 4.81
C ALA A 108 21.55 -17.05 5.55
N LYS A 109 21.56 -17.97 6.53
CA LYS A 109 22.80 -18.38 7.22
C LYS A 109 23.80 -19.03 6.26
N TRP A 110 23.33 -19.83 5.32
CA TRP A 110 24.18 -20.46 4.30
C TRP A 110 24.79 -19.41 3.36
N PHE A 111 23.99 -18.47 2.86
CA PHE A 111 24.48 -17.34 2.07
C PHE A 111 25.50 -16.49 2.83
N LYS A 112 25.24 -16.20 4.11
CA LYS A 112 26.20 -15.48 4.95
C LYS A 112 27.53 -16.23 5.07
N TRP A 113 27.48 -17.55 5.26
CA TRP A 113 28.70 -18.36 5.34
C TRP A 113 29.49 -18.32 4.02
N ILE A 114 28.81 -18.38 2.88
CA ILE A 114 29.46 -18.25 1.55
C ILE A 114 30.18 -16.91 1.43
N ASP A 115 29.50 -15.81 1.78
CA ASP A 115 30.08 -14.48 1.70
C ASP A 115 31.35 -14.37 2.58
N THR A 116 31.24 -14.73 3.85
CA THR A 116 32.38 -14.66 4.79
C THR A 116 33.52 -15.62 4.45
N VAL A 117 33.27 -16.76 3.79
CA VAL A 117 34.32 -17.74 3.51
C VAL A 117 34.90 -17.59 2.11
N ILE A 118 34.07 -17.41 1.09
CA ILE A 118 34.52 -17.36 -0.30
C ILE A 118 34.91 -15.94 -0.68
N VAL A 119 34.04 -14.97 -0.39
CA VAL A 119 34.24 -13.58 -0.81
C VAL A 119 35.37 -12.95 -0.02
N ASP A 120 35.33 -12.99 1.31
CA ASP A 120 36.40 -12.38 2.12
C ASP A 120 37.78 -13.01 1.87
N ARG A 121 37.85 -14.33 1.70
CA ARG A 121 39.13 -15.01 1.41
C ARG A 121 39.66 -14.64 0.04
N THR A 122 38.82 -14.63 -1.00
CA THR A 122 39.27 -14.28 -2.35
C THR A 122 39.80 -12.85 -2.42
N PHE A 123 39.09 -11.88 -1.82
CA PHE A 123 39.55 -10.51 -1.77
C PHE A 123 40.83 -10.34 -0.93
N SER A 124 40.93 -11.03 0.19
CA SER A 124 42.15 -10.99 1.03
C SER A 124 43.36 -11.54 0.28
N GLU A 125 43.21 -12.63 -0.48
CA GLU A 125 44.29 -13.20 -1.29
C GLU A 125 44.69 -12.27 -2.44
N ILE A 126 43.74 -11.65 -3.14
CA ILE A 126 44.04 -10.65 -4.18
C ILE A 126 44.81 -9.47 -3.61
N ALA A 127 44.40 -8.96 -2.44
CA ALA A 127 45.08 -7.86 -1.77
C ALA A 127 46.51 -8.24 -1.36
N ASN A 128 46.70 -9.42 -0.74
CA ASN A 128 48.01 -9.92 -0.35
C ASN A 128 48.94 -10.11 -1.55
N LEU A 129 48.41 -10.64 -2.65
CA LEU A 129 49.15 -10.76 -3.90
C LEU A 129 49.58 -9.38 -4.40
N THR A 130 48.66 -8.41 -4.50
CA THR A 130 48.95 -7.04 -4.94
C THR A 130 50.03 -6.37 -4.07
N LEU A 131 49.94 -6.51 -2.74
CA LEU A 131 50.95 -5.98 -1.82
C LEU A 131 52.31 -6.67 -2.00
N ARG A 132 52.34 -7.97 -2.28
CA ARG A 132 53.58 -8.69 -2.59
C ARG A 132 54.22 -8.18 -3.87
N TRP A 133 53.44 -7.97 -4.93
CA TRP A 133 53.91 -7.35 -6.17
C TRP A 133 54.45 -5.94 -5.93
N SER A 134 53.74 -5.14 -5.12
CA SER A 134 54.20 -3.79 -4.75
C SER A 134 55.54 -3.80 -4.02
N ARG A 135 55.76 -4.72 -3.07
CA ARG A 135 57.05 -4.83 -2.37
C ARG A 135 58.18 -5.21 -3.32
N ILE A 136 57.92 -6.11 -4.27
CA ILE A 136 58.92 -6.49 -5.29
C ILE A 136 59.28 -5.28 -6.15
N LEU A 137 58.28 -4.53 -6.64
CA LEU A 137 58.51 -3.32 -7.44
C LEU A 137 59.30 -2.26 -6.68
N GLN A 138 59.05 -2.08 -5.38
CA GLN A 138 59.82 -1.17 -4.54
C GLN A 138 61.30 -1.54 -4.45
N THR A 139 61.65 -2.84 -4.47
CA THR A 139 63.07 -3.26 -4.46
C THR A 139 63.81 -2.98 -5.77
N ILE A 140 63.09 -2.83 -6.88
CA ILE A 140 63.67 -2.47 -8.19
C ILE A 140 64.03 -0.98 -8.24
N GLN A 141 63.38 -0.15 -7.42
CA GLN A 141 63.57 1.29 -7.38
C GLN A 141 64.83 1.65 -6.57
N SER A 142 65.99 1.72 -7.25
CA SER A 142 67.32 1.90 -6.64
C SER A 142 67.64 3.30 -6.10
N GLY A 143 66.71 4.26 -6.23
CA GLY A 143 66.87 5.65 -5.76
C GLY A 143 67.90 6.50 -6.52
N GLN A 144 68.72 5.92 -7.40
CA GLN A 144 69.77 6.63 -8.14
C GLN A 144 69.26 7.13 -9.50
N ILE A 145 69.31 8.45 -9.71
CA ILE A 145 68.72 9.17 -10.85
C ILE A 145 69.25 8.65 -12.20
N GLN A 146 70.51 8.21 -12.24
CA GLN A 146 71.17 7.72 -13.46
C GLN A 146 70.55 6.43 -14.02
N HIS A 147 70.10 5.51 -13.16
CA HIS A 147 69.47 4.26 -13.62
C HIS A 147 68.13 4.51 -14.31
N TYR A 148 67.35 5.47 -13.82
CA TYR A 148 66.08 5.84 -14.47
C TYR A 148 66.32 6.51 -15.83
N ALA A 149 67.31 7.39 -15.94
CA ALA A 149 67.66 8.03 -17.19
C ALA A 149 68.07 7.00 -18.26
N MET A 150 68.86 5.99 -17.87
CA MET A 150 69.27 4.91 -18.76
C MET A 150 68.08 4.06 -19.24
N ILE A 151 67.19 3.66 -18.33
CA ILE A 151 65.98 2.89 -18.67
C ILE A 151 65.05 3.69 -19.60
N MET A 152 64.90 4.99 -19.36
CA MET A 152 64.06 5.87 -20.19
C MET A 152 64.58 6.00 -21.62
N VAL A 153 65.87 6.26 -21.80
CA VAL A 153 66.49 6.36 -23.13
C VAL A 153 66.42 5.03 -23.88
N ALA A 154 66.71 3.92 -23.20
CA ALA A 154 66.55 2.58 -23.79
C ALA A 154 65.10 2.32 -24.21
N GLY A 155 64.11 2.67 -23.38
CA GLY A 155 62.69 2.53 -23.68
C GLY A 155 62.26 3.31 -24.93
N VAL A 156 62.71 4.56 -25.09
CA VAL A 156 62.40 5.39 -26.26
C VAL A 156 63.00 4.81 -27.54
N LEU A 157 64.27 4.39 -27.50
CA LEU A 157 64.91 3.75 -28.65
C LEU A 157 64.20 2.46 -29.06
N THR A 158 63.78 1.65 -28.08
CA THR A 158 63.06 0.40 -28.33
C THR A 158 61.70 0.66 -28.97
N LEU A 159 60.95 1.67 -28.48
CA LEU A 159 59.67 2.07 -29.06
C LEU A 159 59.82 2.56 -30.51
N ILE A 160 60.85 3.38 -30.81
CA ILE A 160 61.12 3.84 -32.17
C ILE A 160 61.37 2.65 -33.10
N VAL A 161 62.16 1.67 -32.66
CA VAL A 161 62.43 0.46 -33.45
C VAL A 161 61.16 -0.37 -33.66
N ILE A 162 60.33 -0.55 -32.63
CA ILE A 162 59.06 -1.29 -32.75
C ILE A 162 58.12 -0.59 -33.74
N VAL A 163 57.99 0.73 -33.68
CA VAL A 163 57.12 1.51 -34.58
C VAL A 163 57.62 1.50 -36.03
N ILE A 164 58.93 1.38 -36.25
CA ILE A 164 59.51 1.27 -37.60
C ILE A 164 59.37 -0.16 -38.16
N ILE A 165 59.37 -1.19 -37.30
CA ILE A 165 59.35 -2.61 -37.71
C ILE A 165 57.92 -3.16 -37.79
N LEU A 166 57.00 -2.77 -36.91
CA LEU A 166 55.57 -3.04 -37.07
C LEU A 166 54.94 -1.91 -37.90
N PRO A 167 54.56 -2.14 -39.17
CA PRO A 167 53.83 -1.15 -39.96
C PRO A 167 52.42 -0.89 -39.41
#